data_AF-A0A537SS88-F1
#
_entry.id   AF-A0A537SS88-F1
#
_cell.length_a   1.000
_cell.length_b   1.000
_cell.length_c   1.000
_cell.angle_alpha   90.00
_cell.angle_beta   90.00
_cell.angle_gamma   90.00
#
_symmetry.space_group_name_H-M   'P 1'
#
loop_
_entity.id
_entity.type
_entity.pdbx_description
1 polymer ?
#
loop_
_entity_poly.entity_id
_entity_poly.type
_entity_poly.pdbx_seq_one_letter_code
_entity_poly.pdbx_strand_id
1 'polypeptide(L)'
;GDIASMLKTGDLGGKCADLNALYVGLARAVGLPARDVYGIRIAPSRFGYKSLGAASDIVSKAQHCRAEVFLSGFGWVPVDPADVRKVALEEPPGQLALDDPKVAAARKTLFGAWEMNWLAYNFAHDVELPGSTGPKVGFLMYPQAEVNGERLDALDPDSFKYVIKAKEISA
;
A
#
# COMPACT_ATOMS: atom_id res chain seq x y z
N GLY A 1 -5.25 1.63 8.38
CA GLY A 1 -6.53 0.96 8.65
C GLY A 1 -6.85 1.03 10.13
N ASP A 2 -8.09 0.69 10.51
CA ASP A 2 -8.50 0.55 11.91
C ASP A 2 -8.15 -0.85 12.43
N ILE A 3 -6.89 -1.01 12.85
CA ILE A 3 -6.34 -2.29 13.35
C ILE A 3 -7.13 -2.79 14.56
N ALA A 4 -7.58 -1.88 15.44
CA ALA A 4 -8.29 -2.25 16.65
C ALA A 4 -9.63 -2.90 16.32
N SER A 5 -10.37 -2.35 15.35
CA SER A 5 -11.60 -2.97 14.87
C SER A 5 -11.34 -4.31 14.18
N MET A 6 -10.37 -4.40 13.27
CA MET A 6 -10.02 -5.66 12.59
C MET A 6 -9.72 -6.80 13.57
N LEU A 7 -8.92 -6.52 14.61
CA LEU A 7 -8.58 -7.51 15.63
C LEU A 7 -9.77 -7.90 16.52
N LYS A 8 -10.66 -6.95 16.84
CA LYS A 8 -11.84 -7.20 17.68
C LYS A 8 -12.92 -8.00 16.95
N THR A 9 -13.13 -7.73 15.67
CA THR A 9 -14.15 -8.40 14.86
C THR A 9 -13.66 -9.71 14.26
N GLY A 10 -12.34 -9.89 14.15
CA GLY A 10 -11.74 -11.00 13.42
C GLY A 10 -11.79 -10.83 11.90
N ASP A 11 -12.29 -9.70 11.40
CA ASP A 11 -12.27 -9.37 9.98
C ASP A 11 -10.89 -8.81 9.61
N LEU A 12 -9.99 -9.71 9.21
CA LEU A 12 -8.64 -9.39 8.76
C LEU A 12 -8.56 -9.18 7.24
N GLY A 13 -9.69 -8.90 6.59
CA GLY A 13 -9.74 -8.44 5.20
C GLY A 13 -9.39 -6.96 5.05
N GLY A 14 -9.37 -6.46 3.81
CA GLY A 14 -9.20 -5.03 3.54
C GLY A 14 -8.29 -4.71 2.37
N LYS A 15 -8.00 -3.42 2.21
CA LYS A 15 -7.06 -2.90 1.20
C LYS A 15 -5.64 -2.91 1.75
N CYS A 16 -4.68 -2.47 0.93
CA CYS A 16 -3.27 -2.42 1.33
C CYS A 16 -3.04 -1.66 2.64
N ALA A 17 -3.73 -0.53 2.85
CA ALA A 17 -3.63 0.29 4.05
C ALA A 17 -4.19 -0.37 5.32
N ASP A 18 -4.94 -1.46 5.19
CA ASP A 18 -5.45 -2.24 6.31
C ASP A 18 -4.49 -3.38 6.65
N LEU A 19 -4.10 -4.15 5.64
CA LEU A 19 -3.25 -5.33 5.80
C LEU A 19 -1.80 -4.98 6.21
N ASN A 20 -1.21 -3.95 5.59
CA ASN A 20 0.15 -3.52 5.93
C ASN A 20 0.18 -2.81 7.29
N ALA A 21 -0.85 -2.02 7.62
CA ALA A 21 -0.99 -1.42 8.94
C ALA A 21 -1.17 -2.49 10.03
N LEU A 22 -1.96 -3.55 9.78
CA LEU A 22 -2.08 -4.68 10.71
C LEU A 22 -0.72 -5.32 10.98
N TYR A 23 0.08 -5.56 9.94
CA TYR A 23 1.46 -6.06 10.11
C TYR A 23 2.31 -5.12 10.96
N VAL A 24 2.32 -3.82 10.66
CA VAL A 24 3.07 -2.81 11.41
C VAL A 24 2.63 -2.77 12.87
N GLY A 25 1.33 -2.83 13.13
CA GLY A 25 0.78 -2.88 14.49
C GLY A 25 1.23 -4.11 15.26
N LEU A 26 1.16 -5.30 14.64
CA LEU A 26 1.62 -6.55 15.25
C LEU A 26 3.14 -6.55 15.51
N ALA A 27 3.94 -6.07 14.56
CA ALA A 27 5.40 -5.94 14.73
C ALA A 27 5.75 -4.99 15.89
N ARG A 28 5.08 -3.84 15.97
CA ARG A 28 5.25 -2.89 17.09
C ARG A 28 4.81 -3.48 18.42
N ALA A 29 3.73 -4.27 18.45
CA ALA A 29 3.25 -4.92 19.67
C ALA A 29 4.26 -5.90 20.28
N VAL A 30 5.13 -6.49 19.46
CA VAL A 30 6.24 -7.35 19.93
C VAL A 30 7.57 -6.61 20.05
N GLY A 31 7.55 -5.28 20.03
CA GLY A 31 8.73 -4.42 20.27
C GLY A 31 9.62 -4.18 19.06
N LEU A 32 9.21 -4.55 17.84
CA LEU A 32 9.96 -4.26 16.63
C LEU A 32 9.63 -2.86 16.09
N PRO A 33 10.63 -2.01 15.78
CA PRO A 33 10.37 -0.80 15.02
C PRO A 33 9.83 -1.17 13.64
N ALA A 34 8.64 -0.70 13.29
CA ALA A 34 8.02 -0.93 12.00
C ALA A 34 7.31 0.33 11.52
N ARG A 35 7.12 0.49 10.21
CA ARG A 35 6.45 1.66 9.61
C ARG A 35 5.71 1.29 8.33
N ASP A 36 4.61 1.98 8.08
CA ASP A 36 3.98 2.02 6.76
C ASP A 36 4.73 3.00 5.84
N VAL A 37 4.69 2.71 4.55
CA VAL A 37 5.42 3.40 3.49
C VAL A 37 4.42 3.67 2.36
N TYR A 38 3.99 4.91 2.20
CA TYR A 38 2.93 5.32 1.29
C TYR A 38 3.48 5.74 -0.07
N GLY A 39 2.79 5.37 -1.15
CA GLY A 39 3.26 5.67 -2.50
C GLY A 39 2.38 5.12 -3.62
N ILE A 40 2.98 5.02 -4.81
CA ILE A 40 2.27 4.65 -6.04
C ILE A 40 3.13 3.74 -6.93
N ARG A 41 2.51 2.77 -7.60
CA ARG A 41 3.21 2.01 -8.66
C ARG A 41 3.36 2.88 -9.90
N ILE A 42 4.53 2.81 -10.51
CA ILE A 42 4.92 3.63 -11.65
C ILE A 42 5.34 2.80 -12.88
N ALA A 43 5.48 1.48 -12.72
CA ALA A 43 5.85 0.58 -13.81
C ALA A 43 5.22 -0.83 -13.62
N PRO A 44 5.17 -1.65 -14.68
CA PRO A 44 4.77 -3.06 -14.58
C PRO A 44 5.67 -3.86 -13.64
N SER A 45 5.15 -4.96 -13.12
CA SER A 45 5.94 -5.91 -12.32
C SER A 45 6.88 -6.72 -13.21
N ARG A 46 8.07 -7.02 -12.70
CA ARG A 46 9.06 -7.94 -13.29
C ARG A 46 9.14 -9.28 -12.55
N PHE A 47 8.45 -9.43 -11.41
CA PHE A 47 8.33 -10.67 -10.65
C PHE A 47 7.36 -11.69 -11.29
N GLY A 48 6.75 -11.36 -12.42
CA GLY A 48 5.82 -12.25 -13.14
C GLY A 48 4.38 -12.20 -12.64
N TYR A 49 4.05 -11.19 -11.81
CA TYR A 49 2.71 -11.00 -11.27
C TYR A 49 2.11 -9.69 -11.79
N LYS A 50 1.02 -9.76 -12.55
CA LYS A 50 0.37 -8.55 -13.09
C LYS A 50 -0.16 -7.65 -11.97
N SER A 51 -0.66 -8.24 -10.89
CA SER A 51 -1.22 -7.55 -9.71
C SER A 51 -0.21 -6.68 -8.97
N LEU A 52 1.08 -6.97 -9.10
CA LEU A 52 2.17 -6.29 -8.40
C LEU A 52 2.75 -5.08 -9.16
N GLY A 53 2.14 -4.67 -10.27
CA GLY A 53 2.62 -3.55 -11.09
C GLY A 53 1.53 -2.57 -11.51
N ALA A 54 1.95 -1.47 -12.11
CA ALA A 54 1.05 -0.62 -12.89
C ALA A 54 0.63 -1.34 -14.18
N ALA A 55 -0.65 -1.23 -14.54
CA ALA A 55 -1.20 -1.88 -15.74
C ALA A 55 -1.03 -1.03 -17.02
N SER A 56 -0.80 0.27 -16.88
CA SER A 56 -0.57 1.22 -17.97
C SER A 56 0.22 2.43 -17.47
N ASP A 57 0.49 3.38 -18.36
CA ASP A 57 1.08 4.69 -18.05
C ASP A 57 0.13 5.61 -17.25
N ILE A 58 -1.17 5.32 -17.24
CA ILE A 58 -2.16 6.02 -16.39
C ILE A 58 -2.26 5.29 -15.05
N VAL A 59 -1.59 5.86 -14.04
CA VAL A 59 -1.41 5.23 -12.73
C VAL A 59 -2.34 5.79 -11.64
N SER A 60 -3.41 6.51 -12.00
CA SER A 60 -4.34 7.13 -11.04
C SER A 60 -4.94 6.19 -10.00
N LYS A 61 -4.98 4.88 -10.28
CA LYS A 61 -5.53 3.83 -9.40
C LYS A 61 -4.46 2.87 -8.87
N ALA A 62 -3.19 3.22 -9.02
CA ALA A 62 -2.06 2.35 -8.70
C ALA A 62 -1.42 2.66 -7.33
N GLN A 63 -2.11 3.40 -6.47
CA GLN A 63 -1.68 3.69 -5.11
C GLN A 63 -1.53 2.38 -4.34
N HIS A 64 -0.41 2.27 -3.64
CA HIS A 64 -0.11 1.10 -2.85
C HIS A 64 0.81 1.52 -1.72
N CYS A 65 0.43 1.18 -0.49
CA CYS A 65 1.32 1.32 0.65
C CYS A 65 1.99 -0.02 0.91
N ARG A 66 3.21 0.02 1.43
CA ARG A 66 4.00 -1.13 1.85
C ARG A 66 4.38 -0.97 3.32
N ALA A 67 4.98 -1.99 3.91
CA ALA A 67 5.51 -1.91 5.28
C ALA A 67 7.01 -2.20 5.32
N GLU A 68 7.68 -1.68 6.34
CA GLU A 68 9.04 -2.07 6.69
C GLU A 68 9.11 -2.41 8.17
N VAL A 69 10.02 -3.32 8.51
CA VAL A 69 10.40 -3.64 9.89
C VAL A 69 11.91 -3.49 10.03
N PHE A 70 12.36 -2.87 11.12
CA PHE A 70 13.79 -2.77 11.41
C PHE A 70 14.26 -4.06 12.08
N LEU A 71 15.16 -4.79 11.42
CA LEU A 71 15.78 -5.99 11.97
C LEU A 71 17.27 -5.73 12.21
N SER A 72 17.74 -6.03 13.42
CA SER A 72 19.14 -5.90 13.77
C SER A 72 20.01 -6.73 12.80
N GLY A 73 21.09 -6.13 12.29
CA GLY A 73 21.94 -6.74 11.27
C GLY A 73 21.48 -6.56 9.82
N PHE A 74 20.23 -6.14 9.58
CA PHE A 74 19.68 -5.92 8.22
C PHE A 74 19.24 -4.48 7.95
N GLY A 75 18.85 -3.73 8.99
CA GLY A 75 18.28 -2.39 8.84
C GLY A 75 16.77 -2.43 8.56
N TRP A 76 16.26 -1.50 7.77
CA TRP A 76 14.85 -1.50 7.34
C TRP A 76 14.63 -2.61 6.30
N VAL A 77 13.90 -3.63 6.71
CA VAL A 77 13.56 -4.80 5.89
C VAL A 77 12.16 -4.61 5.31
N PRO A 78 12.01 -4.65 3.99
CA PRO A 78 10.72 -4.50 3.33
C PRO A 78 9.81 -5.71 3.57
N VAL A 79 8.52 -5.46 3.80
CA VAL A 79 7.48 -6.48 4.02
C VAL A 79 6.17 -6.03 3.38
N ASP A 80 5.50 -6.90 2.61
CA ASP A 80 4.25 -6.54 1.90
C ASP A 80 3.20 -7.68 1.88
N PRO A 81 2.55 -7.98 3.02
CA PRO A 81 1.46 -8.96 3.07
C PRO A 81 0.25 -8.56 2.24
N ALA A 82 0.03 -7.27 1.99
CA ALA A 82 -1.04 -6.83 1.11
C ALA A 82 -0.83 -7.33 -0.33
N ASP A 83 0.39 -7.23 -0.85
CA ASP A 83 0.72 -7.75 -2.18
C ASP A 83 0.67 -9.27 -2.27
N VAL A 84 1.03 -9.98 -1.19
CA VAL A 84 0.81 -11.44 -1.11
C VAL A 84 -0.68 -11.76 -1.22
N ARG A 85 -1.55 -11.01 -0.51
CA ARG A 85 -3.00 -11.21 -0.60
C ARG A 85 -3.52 -10.83 -1.98
N LYS A 86 -2.98 -9.78 -2.60
CA LYS A 86 -3.34 -9.36 -3.96
C LYS A 86 -3.00 -10.42 -5.00
N VAL A 87 -1.84 -11.07 -4.89
CA VAL A 87 -1.48 -12.23 -5.72
C VAL A 87 -2.51 -13.33 -5.57
N ALA A 88 -2.92 -13.66 -4.35
CA ALA A 88 -3.94 -14.68 -4.12
C ALA A 88 -5.29 -14.31 -4.75
N LEU A 89 -5.73 -13.05 -4.64
CA LEU A 89 -7.03 -12.62 -5.13
C LEU A 89 -7.09 -12.46 -6.66
N GLU A 90 -6.04 -11.89 -7.26
CA GLU A 90 -6.12 -11.35 -8.62
C GLU A 90 -5.32 -12.14 -9.66
N GLU A 91 -4.30 -12.92 -9.27
CA GLU A 91 -3.50 -13.65 -10.26
C GLU A 91 -4.29 -14.82 -10.83
N PRO A 92 -4.29 -15.01 -12.18
CA PRO A 92 -5.11 -16.03 -12.81
C PRO A 92 -4.92 -17.43 -12.21
N PRO A 93 -6.02 -18.17 -11.98
CA PRO A 93 -7.42 -17.87 -12.33
C PRO A 93 -8.16 -16.86 -11.41
N GLY A 94 -7.48 -16.27 -10.44
CA GLY A 94 -8.07 -15.48 -9.35
C GLY A 94 -8.47 -16.38 -8.18
N GLN A 95 -8.56 -15.82 -6.98
CA GLN A 95 -8.94 -16.55 -5.76
C GLN A 95 -8.09 -17.81 -5.50
N LEU A 96 -6.78 -17.73 -5.74
CA LEU A 96 -5.81 -18.78 -5.45
C LEU A 96 -5.83 -19.13 -3.96
N ALA A 97 -5.62 -20.40 -3.66
CA ALA A 97 -5.40 -20.85 -2.29
C ALA A 97 -4.11 -20.24 -1.72
N LEU A 98 -4.05 -20.05 -0.40
CA LEU A 98 -2.88 -19.41 0.25
C LEU A 98 -1.61 -20.27 0.16
N ASP A 99 -1.74 -21.57 -0.09
CA ASP A 99 -0.65 -22.52 -0.32
C ASP A 99 -0.34 -22.73 -1.81
N ASP A 100 -1.05 -22.05 -2.72
CA ASP A 100 -0.74 -22.08 -4.15
C ASP A 100 0.73 -21.66 -4.37
N PRO A 101 1.49 -22.36 -5.23
CA PRO A 101 2.91 -22.06 -5.47
C PRO A 101 3.19 -20.60 -5.82
N LYS A 102 2.27 -19.91 -6.54
CA LYS A 102 2.41 -18.48 -6.86
C LYS A 102 2.33 -17.62 -5.61
N VAL A 103 1.38 -17.90 -4.71
CA VAL A 103 1.19 -17.17 -3.46
C VAL A 103 2.33 -17.44 -2.49
N ALA A 104 2.77 -18.70 -2.38
CA ALA A 104 3.90 -19.10 -1.56
C ALA A 104 5.21 -18.42 -2.02
N ALA A 105 5.45 -18.37 -3.34
CA ALA A 105 6.60 -17.66 -3.90
C ALA A 105 6.54 -16.15 -3.63
N ALA A 106 5.37 -15.52 -3.81
CA ALA A 106 5.19 -14.10 -3.49
C ALA A 106 5.47 -13.82 -2.01
N ARG A 107 4.94 -14.66 -1.10
CA ARG A 107 5.17 -14.54 0.35
C ARG A 107 6.64 -14.64 0.72
N LYS A 108 7.37 -15.57 0.09
CA LYS A 108 8.81 -15.73 0.32
C LYS A 108 9.61 -14.52 -0.16
N THR A 109 9.26 -13.98 -1.32
CA THR A 109 9.98 -12.84 -1.92
C THR A 109 9.67 -11.52 -1.22
N LEU A 110 8.39 -11.26 -0.91
CA LEU A 110 7.92 -9.99 -0.37
C LEU A 110 8.19 -9.81 1.13
N PHE A 111 8.89 -10.76 1.76
CA PHE A 111 9.54 -10.57 3.06
C PHE A 111 11.04 -10.44 2.82
N GLY A 112 11.53 -9.20 2.74
CA GLY A 112 12.92 -8.88 2.48
C GLY A 112 13.18 -8.29 1.09
N ALA A 113 12.20 -8.25 0.19
CA ALA A 113 12.32 -7.52 -1.07
C ALA A 113 11.05 -6.75 -1.48
N TRP A 114 11.28 -5.66 -2.20
CA TRP A 114 10.29 -4.89 -2.94
C TRP A 114 10.69 -4.79 -4.41
N GLU A 115 9.71 -4.66 -5.30
CA GLU A 115 10.00 -4.17 -6.64
C GLU A 115 10.15 -2.65 -6.65
N MET A 116 11.15 -2.18 -7.40
CA MET A 116 11.41 -0.75 -7.66
C MET A 116 10.53 -0.19 -8.77
N ASN A 117 9.43 -0.89 -9.10
CA ASN A 117 8.37 -0.40 -10.00
C ASN A 117 7.38 0.53 -9.28
N TRP A 118 7.80 1.10 -8.16
CA TRP A 118 7.00 1.82 -7.20
C TRP A 118 7.79 2.98 -6.61
N LEU A 119 7.10 4.09 -6.36
CA LEU A 119 7.66 5.32 -5.84
C LEU A 119 7.14 5.57 -4.43
N ALA A 120 8.07 5.65 -3.47
CA ALA A 120 7.78 6.09 -2.11
C ALA A 120 7.52 7.59 -2.07
N TYR A 121 6.49 7.98 -1.33
CA TYR A 121 6.22 9.38 -1.01
C TYR A 121 6.69 9.71 0.41
N ASN A 122 6.18 8.99 1.41
CA ASN A 122 6.37 9.32 2.82
C ASN A 122 6.02 8.16 3.76
N PHE A 123 6.24 8.39 5.05
CA PHE A 123 5.91 7.48 6.16
C PHE A 123 4.91 8.13 7.15
N ALA A 124 4.27 9.23 6.72
CA ALA A 124 3.59 10.15 7.61
C ALA A 124 2.20 9.62 7.98
N HIS A 125 1.87 9.76 9.26
CA HIS A 125 0.58 9.44 9.83
C HIS A 125 0.00 10.69 10.50
N ASP A 126 -1.33 10.75 10.60
CA ASP A 126 -2.04 11.86 11.25
C ASP A 126 -1.55 13.23 10.73
N VAL A 127 -1.56 13.37 9.40
CA VAL A 127 -0.96 14.49 8.68
C VAL A 127 -1.89 15.70 8.72
N GLU A 128 -1.37 16.82 9.22
CA GLU A 128 -1.98 18.14 9.07
C GLU A 128 -1.72 18.66 7.66
N LEU A 129 -2.79 18.92 6.90
CA LEU A 129 -2.66 19.48 5.56
C LEU A 129 -2.45 21.00 5.64
N PRO A 130 -1.41 21.55 5.00
CA PRO A 130 -1.17 22.99 5.01
C PRO A 130 -2.39 23.76 4.49
N GLY A 131 -2.86 24.74 5.28
CA GLY A 131 -4.01 25.57 4.94
C GLY A 131 -5.38 24.93 5.14
N SER A 132 -5.45 23.67 5.57
CA SER A 132 -6.71 23.02 5.94
C SER A 132 -7.12 23.35 7.38
N THR A 133 -8.41 23.57 7.59
CA THR A 133 -9.03 23.63 8.93
C THR A 133 -9.71 22.32 9.32
N GLY A 134 -9.68 21.33 8.43
CA GLY A 134 -10.28 20.01 8.62
C GLY A 134 -9.45 19.09 9.52
N PRO A 135 -9.96 17.89 9.83
CA PRO A 135 -9.22 16.91 10.60
C PRO A 135 -7.93 16.46 9.89
N LYS A 136 -6.97 15.95 10.65
CA LYS A 136 -5.77 15.30 10.11
C LYS A 136 -6.15 14.14 9.19
N VAL A 137 -5.41 13.94 8.10
CA VAL A 137 -5.55 12.72 7.29
C VAL A 137 -4.74 11.59 7.93
N GLY A 138 -5.33 10.40 8.04
CA GLY A 138 -4.63 9.26 8.67
C GLY A 138 -3.32 8.89 7.97
N PHE A 139 -3.25 9.09 6.65
CA PHE A 139 -2.05 8.92 5.82
C PHE A 139 -2.15 9.75 4.54
N LEU A 140 -1.01 10.00 3.88
CA LEU A 140 -0.95 10.75 2.63
C LEU A 140 -0.45 9.89 1.46
N MET A 141 -1.39 9.32 0.71
CA MET A 141 -1.13 8.48 -0.47
C MET A 141 -1.94 8.89 -1.71
N TYR A 142 -3.15 9.40 -1.48
CA TYR A 142 -4.05 9.91 -2.51
C TYR A 142 -4.03 11.44 -2.56
N PRO A 143 -4.29 12.07 -3.71
CA PRO A 143 -4.52 13.51 -3.79
C PRO A 143 -5.58 13.95 -2.77
N GLN A 144 -5.37 15.12 -2.16
CA GLN A 144 -6.31 15.72 -1.22
C GLN A 144 -6.79 17.05 -1.80
N ALA A 145 -8.09 17.33 -1.68
CA ALA A 145 -8.68 18.58 -2.13
C ALA A 145 -9.78 19.01 -1.15
N GLU A 146 -9.90 20.32 -0.93
CA GLU A 146 -10.96 20.93 -0.14
C GLU A 146 -11.64 22.01 -0.96
N VAL A 147 -12.98 22.00 -0.98
CA VAL A 147 -13.81 22.95 -1.71
C VAL A 147 -14.84 23.50 -0.73
N ASN A 148 -14.92 24.83 -0.59
CA ASN A 148 -15.85 25.50 0.34
C ASN A 148 -15.73 25.00 1.80
N GLY A 149 -14.53 24.60 2.23
CA GLY A 149 -14.28 24.09 3.59
C GLY A 149 -14.60 22.60 3.78
N GLU A 150 -15.05 21.90 2.74
CA GLU A 150 -15.32 20.46 2.77
C GLU A 150 -14.23 19.68 2.04
N ARG A 151 -13.74 18.60 2.67
CA ARG A 151 -12.76 17.70 2.04
C ARG A 151 -13.45 16.71 1.12
N LEU A 152 -12.96 16.64 -0.12
CA LEU A 152 -13.45 15.67 -1.11
C LEU A 152 -12.93 14.26 -0.81
N ASP A 153 -13.76 13.25 -1.07
CA ASP A 153 -13.34 11.85 -0.97
C ASP A 153 -12.45 11.48 -2.16
N ALA A 154 -11.17 11.25 -1.90
CA ALA A 154 -10.20 10.84 -2.92
C ALA A 154 -10.42 9.43 -3.47
N LEU A 155 -11.31 8.65 -2.84
CA LEU A 155 -11.73 7.31 -3.27
C LEU A 155 -13.04 7.33 -4.07
N ASP A 156 -13.69 8.49 -4.19
CA ASP A 156 -14.86 8.69 -5.05
C ASP A 156 -14.43 9.27 -6.42
N PRO A 157 -14.24 8.43 -7.45
CA PRO A 157 -13.79 8.87 -8.76
C PRO A 157 -14.84 9.69 -9.52
N ASP A 158 -16.11 9.67 -9.10
CA ASP A 158 -17.17 10.41 -9.78
C ASP A 158 -17.18 11.88 -9.37
N SER A 159 -16.93 12.16 -8.09
CA SER A 159 -16.86 13.52 -7.54
C SER A 159 -15.44 14.11 -7.53
N PHE A 160 -14.39 13.30 -7.41
CA PHE A 160 -13.00 13.76 -7.37
C PHE A 160 -12.14 13.13 -8.48
N LYS A 161 -12.02 13.86 -9.60
CA LYS A 161 -11.33 13.40 -10.82
C LYS A 161 -9.90 13.92 -10.91
N TYR A 162 -8.95 13.01 -11.07
CA TYR A 162 -7.56 13.34 -11.34
C TYR A 162 -6.88 12.28 -12.23
N VAL A 163 -5.85 12.70 -12.96
CA VAL A 163 -5.03 11.83 -13.81
C VAL A 163 -3.58 11.91 -13.35
N ILE A 164 -3.02 10.77 -12.93
CA ILE A 164 -1.59 10.61 -12.67
C ILE A 164 -1.01 9.79 -13.81
N LYS A 165 0.04 10.29 -14.45
CA LYS A 165 0.78 9.56 -15.50
C LYS A 165 2.19 9.27 -15.04
N ALA A 166 2.65 8.06 -15.32
CA ALA A 166 4.03 7.65 -15.14
C ALA A 166 4.64 7.37 -16.52
N LYS A 167 5.85 7.86 -16.76
CA LYS A 167 6.58 7.65 -18.00
C LYS A 167 8.03 7.33 -17.67
N GLU A 168 8.56 6.28 -18.28
CA GLU A 168 9.99 5.98 -18.24
C GLU A 168 10.78 7.05 -19.02
N ILE A 169 11.89 7.48 -18.45
CA ILE A 169 12.80 8.47 -19.06
C ILE A 169 14.10 7.73 -19.39
N SER A 170 14.57 7.84 -20.63
CA SER A 170 15.87 7.32 -21.03
C SER A 170 16.98 8.08 -20.32
N ALA A 171 17.99 7.36 -19.84
CA ALA A 171 19.20 7.95 -19.26
C ALA A 171 20.03 8.73 -20.29
#